data_AF-A0A498D1I7-F1
#
_entry.id   AF-A0A498D1I7-F1
#
_cell.length_a   1.000
_cell.length_b   1.000
_cell.length_c   1.000
_cell.angle_alpha   90.00
_cell.angle_beta   90.00
_cell.angle_gamma   90.00
#
_symmetry.space_group_name_H-M   'P 1'
#
loop_
_entity.id
_entity.type
_entity.pdbx_description
1 polymer ?
#
loop_
_entity_poly.entity_id
_entity_poly.type
_entity_poly.pdbx_seq_one_letter_code
_entity_poly.pdbx_strand_id
1 'polypeptide(L)'
;MLKRSIVMGLLCFAGHAYSAEIAVTTTDDNDVDDSVCSLREAIQYINAGMPKEGYHGCGGEGAVSIILLEKQATYKLKSRIDIKAGLTLKTTYDSTENQSVAVGLNNATIQMDGQDQIFHIDDGNKALITVNFQEVSFQGCGTSVCASLGGIIYNNEKLTLQSSALKGGRADKGGAIYNVGFSSESASLGSVVQTYNVLFENNQANNGAAIYSVAPNFWIASSVFKGNTGDVTIYTENPLANASSLVFPARDHIITNSTFFKNSGFALNLKDGIGLNNLTIIKNGGGVLLDVQDGQGYLANSILLGNGNASGSMNCKVVDQSTDKSVIYNNLLTAECPTVAVENNNTVWAKNDLIAGEDEGVCKNLNDDTTALLCPYSVPNNAFLGYLRPRILVSFADIFSGPILNKGQTEANGNKQFVACESTDQRDKSRETNNLWCDRGAIEIIVPTSIPRIGDDIKPGQTAKFNILQYLGDSDLIPKEQCDAVVGKNPTGAAWQDGCLVIKQTQTVSKGKTTLNLNGDLEYIPNGAWHGADIFELQVVTSSTRYNPANKYISAEVRIYQEPDNDIDSKSVKTSGGAFGLYGLMGLFGLIGLRRLKK
;
A
#
# COMPACT_ATOMS: atom_id res chain seq x y z
N MET A 1 24.84 -9.48 -26.03
CA MET A 1 26.27 -9.89 -26.11
C MET A 1 26.72 -10.39 -24.74
N LEU A 2 27.53 -11.45 -24.77
CA LEU A 2 28.05 -12.34 -23.73
C LEU A 2 27.87 -12.04 -22.23
N LYS A 3 27.32 -13.06 -21.55
CA LYS A 3 27.44 -13.39 -20.12
C LYS A 3 28.91 -13.51 -19.68
N ARG A 4 29.23 -12.99 -18.49
CA ARG A 4 30.22 -13.57 -17.57
C ARG A 4 29.77 -13.38 -16.12
N SER A 5 29.37 -14.49 -15.52
CA SER A 5 29.29 -14.68 -14.08
C SER A 5 30.71 -14.67 -13.48
N ILE A 6 30.92 -13.98 -12.36
CA ILE A 6 31.96 -14.31 -11.38
C ILE A 6 31.30 -14.38 -10.01
N VAL A 7 31.63 -15.48 -9.34
CA VAL A 7 31.16 -15.99 -8.05
C VAL A 7 31.99 -15.37 -6.91
N MET A 8 31.30 -15.12 -5.79
CA MET A 8 31.78 -15.02 -4.40
C MET A 8 33.04 -14.19 -4.11
N GLY A 9 32.84 -13.03 -3.47
CA GLY A 9 33.89 -12.25 -2.82
C GLY A 9 33.42 -11.82 -1.44
N LEU A 10 34.22 -12.19 -0.42
CA LEU A 10 34.09 -11.90 1.00
C LEU A 10 33.48 -10.53 1.34
N LEU A 11 32.53 -10.54 2.29
CA LEU A 11 32.25 -9.43 3.20
C LEU A 11 33.55 -9.02 3.91
N CYS A 12 34.11 -7.89 3.46
CA CYS A 12 35.07 -7.07 4.19
C CYS A 12 34.74 -5.62 3.82
N PHE A 13 33.73 -5.03 4.46
CA PHE A 13 33.53 -3.58 4.45
C PHE A 13 34.64 -2.94 5.29
N ALA A 14 35.83 -2.80 4.70
CA ALA A 14 36.88 -1.97 5.25
C ALA A 14 36.92 -0.65 4.48
N GLY A 15 36.39 0.40 5.12
CA GLY A 15 36.77 1.80 4.93
C GLY A 15 36.45 2.44 3.59
N HIS A 16 35.42 3.29 3.57
CA HIS A 16 35.49 4.74 3.29
C HIS A 16 34.05 5.27 3.41
N ALA A 17 33.59 5.47 4.64
CA ALA A 17 32.29 6.06 4.92
C ALA A 17 32.33 7.56 4.54
N TYR A 18 31.87 7.89 3.33
CA TYR A 18 31.35 9.22 3.00
C TYR A 18 29.84 9.25 3.24
N SER A 19 29.39 8.74 4.38
CA SER A 19 28.11 9.15 4.93
C SER A 19 28.32 9.55 6.38
N ALA A 20 27.87 10.76 6.72
CA ALA A 20 27.77 11.23 8.09
C ALA A 20 26.69 10.46 8.88
N GLU A 21 25.91 9.62 8.22
CA GLU A 21 24.85 8.83 8.84
C GLU A 21 25.44 7.64 9.63
N ILE A 22 24.76 7.24 10.70
CA ILE A 22 25.18 6.15 11.58
C ILE A 22 24.69 4.82 10.99
N ALA A 23 25.60 4.01 10.44
CA ALA A 23 25.26 2.70 9.91
C ALA A 23 25.22 1.64 11.01
N VAL A 24 24.07 0.97 11.17
CA VAL A 24 23.98 -0.21 12.03
C VAL A 24 24.59 -1.41 11.29
N THR A 25 25.55 -2.08 11.94
CA THR A 25 26.36 -3.15 11.33
C THR A 25 26.05 -4.54 11.89
N THR A 26 25.20 -4.64 12.91
CA THR A 26 24.68 -5.91 13.44
C THR A 26 23.18 -5.87 13.72
N THR A 27 22.52 -7.01 13.56
CA THR A 27 21.12 -7.20 13.93
C THR A 27 20.92 -7.60 15.40
N ASP A 28 22.02 -7.92 16.09
CA ASP A 28 22.00 -8.32 17.49
C ASP A 28 21.81 -7.13 18.41
N ASP A 29 21.04 -7.32 19.48
CA ASP A 29 20.87 -6.35 20.54
C ASP A 29 21.98 -6.49 21.59
N ASN A 30 23.00 -5.64 21.47
CA ASN A 30 24.18 -5.58 22.32
C ASN A 30 24.51 -4.13 22.71
N ASP A 31 25.19 -3.97 23.83
CA ASP A 31 25.83 -2.73 24.28
C ASP A 31 27.22 -3.13 24.80
N VAL A 32 28.18 -3.25 23.88
CA VAL A 32 29.52 -3.79 24.10
C VAL A 32 30.53 -2.88 23.40
N ASP A 33 31.58 -2.47 24.11
CA ASP A 33 32.65 -1.65 23.55
C ASP A 33 33.50 -2.46 22.55
N ASP A 34 33.04 -2.53 21.31
CA ASP A 34 33.72 -3.15 20.18
C ASP A 34 33.58 -2.30 18.89
N SER A 35 33.95 -2.85 17.74
CA SER A 35 33.91 -2.15 16.45
C SER A 35 32.58 -2.32 15.69
N VAL A 36 31.58 -2.94 16.30
CA VAL A 36 30.31 -3.33 15.68
C VAL A 36 29.21 -2.46 16.26
N CYS A 37 28.61 -1.62 15.43
CA CYS A 37 27.49 -0.77 15.83
C CYS A 37 26.16 -1.54 15.79
N SER A 38 25.50 -1.69 16.94
CA SER A 38 24.12 -2.18 17.09
C SER A 38 23.09 -1.05 17.05
N LEU A 39 21.81 -1.38 16.89
CA LEU A 39 20.73 -0.39 16.95
C LEU A 39 20.65 0.27 18.35
N ARG A 40 20.91 -0.49 19.42
CA ARG A 40 20.88 0.03 20.79
C ARG A 40 22.00 1.04 20.99
N GLU A 41 23.22 0.70 20.60
CA GLU A 41 24.39 1.59 20.70
C GLU A 41 24.21 2.84 19.85
N ALA A 42 23.65 2.72 18.64
CA ALA A 42 23.39 3.86 17.76
C ALA A 42 22.43 4.87 18.39
N ILE A 43 21.37 4.40 19.06
CA ILE A 43 20.42 5.28 19.76
C ILE A 43 21.04 5.85 21.05
N GLN A 44 21.79 5.04 21.81
CA GLN A 44 22.52 5.51 23.00
C GLN A 44 23.54 6.60 22.66
N TYR A 45 24.26 6.46 21.54
CA TYR A 45 25.16 7.47 21.01
C TYR A 45 24.48 8.82 20.78
N ILE A 46 23.30 8.80 20.14
CA ILE A 46 22.52 10.01 19.88
C ILE A 46 21.99 10.60 21.19
N ASN A 47 21.45 9.77 22.08
CA ASN A 47 20.99 10.20 23.40
C ASN A 47 22.10 10.84 24.25
N ALA A 48 23.36 10.41 24.08
CA ALA A 48 24.52 10.96 24.78
C ALA A 48 25.04 12.29 24.19
N GLY A 49 24.36 12.86 23.19
CA GLY A 49 24.76 14.11 22.55
C GLY A 49 25.85 13.95 21.48
N MET A 50 25.98 12.73 20.92
CA MET A 50 26.87 12.42 19.79
C MET A 50 28.35 12.81 20.03
N PRO A 51 29.01 12.20 21.04
CA PRO A 51 30.42 12.46 21.34
C PRO A 51 31.34 12.25 20.13
N LYS A 52 32.42 13.03 20.01
CA LYS A 52 33.31 12.99 18.83
C LYS A 52 34.04 11.67 18.67
N GLU A 53 34.31 10.99 19.77
CA GLU A 53 34.94 9.68 19.84
C GLU A 53 34.04 8.53 19.36
N GLY A 54 32.75 8.79 19.13
CA GLY A 54 31.76 7.74 18.86
C GLY A 54 31.30 7.06 20.15
N TYR A 55 30.55 5.97 20.00
CA TYR A 55 30.11 5.14 21.13
C TYR A 55 29.97 3.69 20.65
N HIS A 56 30.80 2.79 21.20
CA HIS A 56 30.74 1.34 20.98
C HIS A 56 30.57 0.98 19.48
N GLY A 57 31.50 1.46 18.65
CA GLY A 57 31.47 1.22 17.20
C GLY A 57 30.52 2.10 16.39
N CYS A 58 29.65 2.89 17.02
CA CYS A 58 28.72 3.80 16.37
C CYS A 58 29.22 5.25 16.30
N GLY A 59 28.99 5.92 15.16
CA GLY A 59 29.15 7.37 15.02
C GLY A 59 30.60 7.86 14.97
N GLY A 60 30.85 9.03 15.58
CA GLY A 60 32.14 9.72 15.57
C GLY A 60 32.07 11.15 15.02
N GLU A 61 33.24 11.77 14.83
CA GLU A 61 33.36 13.14 14.34
C GLU A 61 32.64 13.32 13.00
N GLY A 62 31.71 14.29 12.96
CA GLY A 62 30.93 14.62 11.77
C GLY A 62 29.67 13.78 11.58
N ALA A 63 29.32 12.88 12.50
CA ALA A 63 28.08 12.13 12.43
C ALA A 63 26.83 13.05 12.48
N VAL A 64 25.72 12.60 11.90
CA VAL A 64 24.39 13.21 11.99
C VAL A 64 23.40 12.26 12.67
N SER A 65 22.29 12.79 13.21
CA SER A 65 21.25 12.02 13.92
C SER A 65 20.32 11.26 12.95
N ILE A 66 20.93 10.46 12.07
CA ILE A 66 20.26 9.60 11.10
C ILE A 66 20.88 8.21 11.21
N ILE A 67 20.08 7.22 11.56
CA ILE A 67 20.48 5.82 11.68
C ILE A 67 19.99 5.06 10.45
N LEU A 68 20.89 4.28 9.85
CA LEU A 68 20.63 3.46 8.67
C LEU A 68 20.51 1.99 9.05
N LEU A 69 19.43 1.36 8.58
CA LEU A 69 19.16 -0.06 8.72
C LEU A 69 19.25 -0.78 7.37
N GLU A 70 19.82 -1.97 7.34
CA GLU A 70 19.91 -2.80 6.14
C GLU A 70 18.50 -3.23 5.66
N LYS A 71 18.26 -3.11 4.36
CA LYS A 71 16.96 -3.48 3.75
C LYS A 71 16.58 -4.92 4.07
N GLN A 72 15.32 -5.13 4.43
CA GLN A 72 14.75 -6.43 4.77
C GLN A 72 15.47 -7.18 5.93
N ALA A 73 16.41 -6.55 6.63
CA ALA A 73 17.04 -7.12 7.82
C ALA A 73 16.08 -7.05 9.02
N THR A 74 16.26 -7.98 9.97
CA THR A 74 15.46 -8.02 11.20
C THR A 74 16.37 -7.78 12.41
N TYR A 75 16.16 -6.66 13.11
CA TYR A 75 16.88 -6.24 14.31
C TYR A 75 16.10 -6.70 15.55
N LYS A 76 16.70 -7.56 16.36
CA LYS A 76 16.02 -8.24 17.48
C LYS A 76 16.38 -7.61 18.80
N LEU A 77 15.42 -7.02 19.50
CA LEU A 77 15.61 -6.38 20.80
C LEU A 77 15.23 -7.33 21.94
N LYS A 78 16.08 -7.40 22.97
CA LYS A 78 15.86 -8.16 24.21
C LYS A 78 15.06 -7.35 25.24
N SER A 79 15.11 -6.02 25.16
CA SER A 79 14.38 -5.08 26.01
C SER A 79 14.14 -3.77 25.26
N ARG A 80 13.27 -2.91 25.78
CA ARG A 80 13.03 -1.60 25.16
C ARG A 80 14.30 -0.76 25.00
N ILE A 81 14.24 0.20 24.07
CA ILE A 81 15.22 1.27 23.93
C ILE A 81 14.52 2.60 24.24
N ASP A 82 15.11 3.41 25.12
CA ASP A 82 14.65 4.76 25.39
C ASP A 82 15.20 5.73 24.34
N ILE A 83 14.36 6.57 23.75
CA ILE A 83 14.76 7.65 22.83
C ILE A 83 14.55 8.98 23.54
N LYS A 84 15.65 9.71 23.77
CA LYS A 84 15.69 10.98 24.53
C LYS A 84 16.21 12.15 23.71
N ALA A 85 16.56 11.91 22.45
CA ALA A 85 17.02 12.93 21.53
C ALA A 85 16.40 12.70 20.14
N GLY A 86 16.18 13.79 19.40
CA GLY A 86 15.56 13.71 18.08
C GLY A 86 16.43 12.96 17.08
N LEU A 87 15.83 12.03 16.33
CA LEU A 87 16.53 11.17 15.38
C LEU A 87 15.66 10.80 14.19
N THR A 88 16.31 10.33 13.12
CA THR A 88 15.65 9.63 12.02
C THR A 88 16.19 8.22 11.90
N LEU A 89 15.32 7.22 11.87
CA LEU A 89 15.64 5.85 11.54
C LEU A 89 15.08 5.52 10.15
N LYS A 90 15.93 5.05 9.24
CA LYS A 90 15.49 4.70 7.89
C LYS A 90 16.21 3.47 7.34
N THR A 91 15.55 2.81 6.41
CA THR A 91 16.14 1.68 5.68
C THR A 91 17.05 2.18 4.54
N THR A 92 18.18 1.51 4.32
CA THR A 92 19.12 1.78 3.23
C THR A 92 18.57 1.32 1.88
N TYR A 93 18.84 2.10 0.83
CA TYR A 93 18.56 1.71 -0.55
C TYR A 93 19.84 1.72 -1.39
N ASP A 94 20.00 0.69 -2.24
CA ASP A 94 21.07 0.67 -3.23
C ASP A 94 20.73 1.66 -4.34
N SER A 95 21.53 2.73 -4.45
CA SER A 95 21.35 3.78 -5.47
C SER A 95 21.67 3.31 -6.91
N THR A 96 22.05 2.04 -7.08
CA THR A 96 22.57 1.48 -8.35
C THR A 96 21.56 0.65 -9.14
N GLU A 97 20.38 0.36 -8.60
CA GLU A 97 19.35 -0.39 -9.32
C GLU A 97 18.29 0.53 -9.90
N ASN A 98 18.11 0.48 -11.22
CA ASN A 98 16.95 1.04 -11.94
C ASN A 98 15.65 0.27 -11.61
N GLN A 99 15.44 -0.10 -10.34
CA GLN A 99 14.20 -0.71 -9.88
C GLN A 99 13.42 0.33 -9.09
N SER A 100 12.33 0.81 -9.69
CA SER A 100 11.30 1.59 -8.99
C SER A 100 10.55 0.68 -8.01
N VAL A 101 11.22 0.23 -6.95
CA VAL A 101 10.56 -0.55 -5.89
C VAL A 101 9.60 0.39 -5.15
N ALA A 102 8.37 -0.05 -4.93
CA ALA A 102 7.39 0.76 -4.21
C ALA A 102 7.81 0.96 -2.75
N VAL A 103 7.66 2.20 -2.27
CA VAL A 103 7.99 2.64 -0.91
C VAL A 103 7.30 1.73 0.11
N GLY A 104 8.04 1.26 1.11
CA GLY A 104 7.56 0.36 2.17
C GLY A 104 7.83 -1.14 1.96
N LEU A 105 8.16 -1.57 0.74
CA LEU A 105 8.34 -3.01 0.45
C LEU A 105 9.67 -3.59 0.95
N ASN A 106 10.66 -2.75 1.17
CA ASN A 106 12.01 -3.17 1.56
C ASN A 106 12.33 -2.90 3.03
N ASN A 107 11.32 -2.56 3.84
CA ASN A 107 11.51 -2.16 5.23
C ASN A 107 12.40 -3.11 6.01
N ALA A 108 13.39 -2.56 6.70
CA ALA A 108 13.98 -3.21 7.86
C ALA A 108 12.90 -3.44 8.92
N THR A 109 12.99 -4.54 9.66
CA THR A 109 12.06 -4.87 10.75
C THR A 109 12.77 -4.79 12.09
N ILE A 110 12.18 -4.12 13.06
CA ILE A 110 12.60 -4.14 14.47
C ILE A 110 11.62 -5.01 15.23
N GLN A 111 12.13 -6.06 15.83
CA GLN A 111 11.35 -7.08 16.50
C GLN A 111 11.69 -7.12 17.99
N MET A 112 10.67 -7.14 18.83
CA MET A 112 10.85 -7.44 20.25
C MET A 112 10.89 -8.95 20.46
N ASP A 113 12.05 -9.48 20.88
CA ASP A 113 12.22 -10.87 21.34
C ASP A 113 11.98 -10.99 22.86
N GLY A 114 12.07 -9.88 23.60
CA GLY A 114 11.73 -9.81 25.02
C GLY A 114 10.22 -9.65 25.30
N GLN A 115 9.88 -9.51 26.59
CA GLN A 115 8.53 -9.11 27.02
C GLN A 115 8.53 -7.63 27.42
N ASP A 116 8.63 -6.75 26.43
CA ASP A 116 8.65 -5.29 26.62
C ASP A 116 8.07 -4.60 25.36
N GLN A 117 7.90 -3.29 25.40
CA GLN A 117 7.68 -2.46 24.20
C GLN A 117 9.01 -2.21 23.46
N ILE A 118 8.96 -1.86 22.17
CA ILE A 118 10.18 -1.58 21.37
C ILE A 118 10.80 -0.25 21.80
N PHE A 119 10.02 0.83 21.77
CA PHE A 119 10.50 2.18 22.05
C PHE A 119 9.72 2.87 23.17
N HIS A 120 10.47 3.59 23.99
CA HIS A 120 9.94 4.58 24.92
C HIS A 120 10.49 5.95 24.52
N ILE A 121 9.63 6.80 23.97
CA ILE A 121 10.01 8.10 23.40
C ILE A 121 9.55 9.20 24.35
N ASP A 122 10.49 9.70 25.16
CA ASP A 122 10.28 10.74 26.16
C ASP A 122 11.65 11.29 26.60
N ASP A 123 11.90 12.58 26.38
CA ASP A 123 13.12 13.26 26.84
C ASP A 123 12.99 13.89 28.24
N GLY A 124 11.78 13.85 28.82
CA GLY A 124 11.43 14.42 30.13
C GLY A 124 11.26 15.94 30.13
N ASN A 125 11.37 16.61 28.98
CA ASN A 125 11.26 18.06 28.84
C ASN A 125 9.88 18.47 28.29
N LYS A 126 9.59 19.77 28.35
CA LYS A 126 8.35 20.35 27.79
C LYS A 126 8.42 20.59 26.29
N ALA A 127 9.62 20.76 25.75
CA ALA A 127 9.85 21.04 24.35
C ALA A 127 10.02 19.71 23.62
N LEU A 128 9.17 19.44 22.64
CA LEU A 128 9.15 18.13 22.01
C LEU A 128 10.38 17.90 21.12
N ILE A 129 10.98 16.73 21.23
CA ILE A 129 11.90 16.21 20.21
C ILE A 129 11.10 15.61 19.05
N THR A 130 11.73 15.53 17.87
CA THR A 130 11.15 14.87 16.70
C THR A 130 11.85 13.55 16.43
N VAL A 131 11.07 12.47 16.36
CA VAL A 131 11.52 11.12 16.03
C VAL A 131 10.82 10.67 14.76
N ASN A 132 11.61 10.39 13.71
CA ASN A 132 11.10 9.96 12.41
C ASN A 132 11.48 8.52 12.13
N PHE A 133 10.51 7.71 11.73
CA PHE A 133 10.72 6.36 11.22
C PHE A 133 10.23 6.29 9.78
N GLN A 134 11.15 5.98 8.86
CA GLN A 134 10.90 5.96 7.42
C GLN A 134 11.22 4.57 6.87
N GLU A 135 10.21 3.87 6.38
CA GLU A 135 10.37 2.54 5.80
C GLU A 135 10.97 1.56 6.81
N VAL A 136 10.47 1.61 8.04
CA VAL A 136 10.82 0.70 9.14
C VAL A 136 9.55 0.04 9.64
N SER A 137 9.57 -1.28 9.74
CA SER A 137 8.47 -2.09 10.28
C SER A 137 8.79 -2.55 11.71
N PHE A 138 7.75 -2.79 12.49
CA PHE A 138 7.81 -3.10 13.90
C PHE A 138 6.98 -4.33 14.21
N GLN A 139 7.58 -5.27 14.93
CA GLN A 139 6.93 -6.48 15.40
C GLN A 139 7.00 -6.53 16.93
N GLY A 140 5.84 -6.35 17.57
CA GLY A 140 5.70 -6.49 19.02
C GLY A 140 5.90 -7.93 19.48
N CYS A 141 5.92 -8.13 20.80
CA CYS A 141 6.20 -9.41 21.46
C CYS A 141 5.16 -10.52 21.19
N GLY A 142 4.05 -10.21 20.50
CA GLY A 142 3.09 -11.17 19.96
C GLY A 142 2.14 -11.80 20.98
N THR A 143 2.62 -12.77 21.76
CA THR A 143 1.72 -13.70 22.50
C THR A 143 1.36 -13.26 23.92
N SER A 144 2.16 -12.39 24.53
CA SER A 144 1.95 -11.85 25.89
C SER A 144 1.66 -10.35 25.82
N VAL A 145 1.19 -9.76 26.92
CA VAL A 145 1.18 -8.30 27.05
C VAL A 145 2.65 -7.83 27.03
N CYS A 146 2.96 -6.95 26.07
CA CYS A 146 4.31 -6.43 25.84
C CYS A 146 4.63 -5.33 26.84
N ALA A 147 3.71 -4.39 27.04
CA ALA A 147 3.79 -3.34 28.04
C ALA A 147 2.38 -2.90 28.44
N SER A 148 2.24 -2.15 29.54
CA SER A 148 0.92 -1.61 29.93
C SER A 148 0.45 -0.49 28.98
N LEU A 149 1.37 0.36 28.52
CA LEU A 149 1.09 1.52 27.66
C LEU A 149 1.94 1.45 26.39
N GLY A 150 1.30 1.21 25.24
CA GLY A 150 2.01 1.16 23.97
C GLY A 150 2.73 -0.17 23.81
N GLY A 151 2.05 -1.17 23.23
CA GLY A 151 2.63 -2.51 23.08
C GLY A 151 3.81 -2.58 22.11
N ILE A 152 4.05 -1.51 21.34
CA ILE A 152 5.23 -1.33 20.50
C ILE A 152 5.91 0.00 20.85
N ILE A 153 5.15 1.10 20.93
CA ILE A 153 5.69 2.45 21.14
C ILE A 153 4.90 3.18 22.22
N TYR A 154 5.60 3.68 23.22
CA TYR A 154 5.12 4.78 24.06
C TYR A 154 5.67 6.10 23.51
N ASN A 155 4.79 7.09 23.31
CA ASN A 155 5.15 8.39 22.78
C ASN A 155 4.67 9.53 23.68
N ASN A 156 5.62 10.34 24.16
CA ASN A 156 5.40 11.64 24.77
C ASN A 156 6.04 12.78 23.96
N GLU A 157 6.40 12.52 22.69
CA GLU A 157 7.12 13.45 21.82
C GLU A 157 6.39 13.65 20.48
N LYS A 158 7.08 14.23 19.48
CA LYS A 158 6.61 14.19 18.09
C LYS A 158 7.13 12.94 17.38
N LEU A 159 6.22 12.00 17.14
CA LEU A 159 6.48 10.76 16.40
C LEU A 159 5.95 10.86 14.97
N THR A 160 6.80 10.62 13.98
CA THR A 160 6.41 10.52 12.58
C THR A 160 6.74 9.12 12.02
N LEU A 161 5.74 8.47 11.44
CA LEU A 161 5.82 7.16 10.80
C LEU A 161 5.49 7.31 9.32
N GLN A 162 6.39 6.88 8.44
CA GLN A 162 6.19 6.93 6.99
C GLN A 162 6.49 5.56 6.39
N SER A 163 5.50 4.98 5.70
CA SER A 163 5.66 3.68 5.05
C SER A 163 6.11 2.56 6.01
N SER A 164 5.55 2.59 7.22
CA SER A 164 5.87 1.67 8.32
C SER A 164 4.76 0.65 8.55
N ALA A 165 5.09 -0.51 9.11
CA ALA A 165 4.09 -1.44 9.66
C ALA A 165 4.29 -1.60 11.16
N LEU A 166 3.19 -1.65 11.93
CA LEU A 166 3.17 -1.93 13.36
C LEU A 166 2.29 -3.14 13.59
N LYS A 167 2.91 -4.27 13.96
CA LYS A 167 2.24 -5.57 14.04
C LYS A 167 2.41 -6.25 15.38
N GLY A 168 1.35 -6.95 15.82
CA GLY A 168 1.41 -7.86 16.97
C GLY A 168 1.81 -7.20 18.30
N GLY A 169 1.59 -5.90 18.43
CA GLY A 169 1.72 -5.20 19.70
C GLY A 169 0.57 -5.54 20.64
N ARG A 170 0.85 -5.68 21.94
CA ARG A 170 -0.15 -6.04 22.94
C ARG A 170 0.02 -5.24 24.21
N ALA A 171 -1.01 -4.51 24.63
CA ALA A 171 -0.97 -3.64 25.82
C ALA A 171 -2.33 -3.51 26.52
N ASP A 172 -2.36 -2.85 27.67
CA ASP A 172 -3.63 -2.49 28.32
C ASP A 172 -4.30 -1.31 27.58
N LYS A 173 -3.48 -0.32 27.20
CA LYS A 173 -3.85 0.84 26.38
C LYS A 173 -2.86 1.02 25.23
N GLY A 174 -3.36 1.13 24.01
CA GLY A 174 -2.51 1.37 22.84
C GLY A 174 -1.75 0.11 22.43
N GLY A 175 -2.41 -0.83 21.75
CA GLY A 175 -1.78 -2.11 21.40
C GLY A 175 -0.53 -1.93 20.55
N ALA A 176 -0.53 -0.98 19.61
CA ALA A 176 0.69 -0.51 18.96
C ALA A 176 1.28 0.72 19.66
N ILE A 177 0.50 1.81 19.71
CA ILE A 177 0.99 3.12 20.17
C ILE A 177 0.14 3.63 21.33
N TYR A 178 0.81 4.05 22.39
CA TYR A 178 0.23 4.93 23.40
C TYR A 178 0.81 6.34 23.22
N ASN A 179 -0.05 7.31 22.95
CA ASN A 179 0.29 8.72 22.82
C ASN A 179 -0.23 9.51 24.02
N VAL A 180 0.66 10.26 24.67
CA VAL A 180 0.28 11.07 25.83
C VAL A 180 -0.68 12.20 25.45
N GLY A 181 -0.63 12.76 24.24
CA GLY A 181 -1.67 13.58 23.60
C GLY A 181 -2.02 14.94 24.23
N PHE A 182 -1.69 15.15 25.52
CA PHE A 182 -2.03 16.22 26.46
C PHE A 182 -3.43 16.20 27.07
N SER A 183 -3.55 16.33 28.39
CA SER A 183 -4.79 16.82 29.03
C SER A 183 -4.57 17.46 30.41
N SER A 184 -4.90 18.75 30.51
CA SER A 184 -5.87 19.41 31.41
C SER A 184 -5.45 20.83 31.83
N GLU A 185 -4.17 21.19 31.75
CA GLU A 185 -3.70 22.53 32.10
C GLU A 185 -2.62 23.02 31.12
N SER A 186 -2.97 24.01 30.31
CA SER A 186 -2.11 24.84 29.43
C SER A 186 -1.59 24.26 28.11
N ALA A 187 -1.54 25.15 27.11
CA ALA A 187 -1.13 24.98 25.71
C ALA A 187 0.38 24.73 25.53
N SER A 188 0.98 23.81 26.29
CA SER A 188 2.25 23.20 25.91
C SER A 188 2.02 22.21 24.77
N LEU A 189 2.99 22.10 23.87
CA LEU A 189 2.91 21.30 22.65
C LEU A 189 2.63 19.83 22.98
N GLY A 190 1.37 19.44 22.84
CA GLY A 190 0.88 18.13 22.44
C GLY A 190 1.88 17.09 21.94
N SER A 191 2.12 15.96 22.65
CA SER A 191 2.76 14.82 22.00
C SER A 191 1.88 14.37 20.84
N VAL A 192 2.47 14.16 19.68
CA VAL A 192 1.73 14.00 18.43
C VAL A 192 2.21 12.76 17.69
N VAL A 193 1.25 12.03 17.13
CA VAL A 193 1.52 10.90 16.22
C VAL A 193 1.13 11.31 14.80
N GLN A 194 2.10 11.36 13.90
CA GLN A 194 1.88 11.61 12.48
C GLN A 194 2.16 10.35 11.68
N THR A 195 1.20 9.88 10.90
CA THR A 195 1.35 8.67 10.09
C THR A 195 0.99 8.93 8.64
N TYR A 196 1.79 8.38 7.74
CA TYR A 196 1.51 8.38 6.32
C TYR A 196 1.87 7.02 5.72
N ASN A 197 0.92 6.40 5.02
CA ASN A 197 1.14 5.08 4.40
C ASN A 197 1.54 4.00 5.43
N VAL A 198 0.81 3.90 6.55
CA VAL A 198 1.16 2.99 7.67
C VAL A 198 0.16 1.85 7.81
N LEU A 199 0.67 0.64 8.06
CA LEU A 199 -0.14 -0.54 8.39
C LEU A 199 -0.15 -0.80 9.90
N PHE A 200 -1.34 -0.82 10.51
CA PHE A 200 -1.56 -1.31 11.87
C PHE A 200 -2.30 -2.65 11.81
N GLU A 201 -1.60 -3.75 12.09
CA GLU A 201 -2.13 -5.09 11.87
C GLU A 201 -2.02 -5.98 13.12
N ASN A 202 -3.13 -6.62 13.49
CA ASN A 202 -3.18 -7.62 14.58
C ASN A 202 -2.62 -7.12 15.92
N ASN A 203 -2.77 -5.83 16.23
CA ASN A 203 -2.43 -5.29 17.54
C ASN A 203 -3.61 -5.48 18.51
N GLN A 204 -3.32 -5.54 19.81
CA GLN A 204 -4.32 -5.83 20.83
C GLN A 204 -4.21 -4.92 22.05
N ALA A 205 -5.33 -4.32 22.45
CA ALA A 205 -5.50 -3.65 23.74
C ALA A 205 -6.99 -3.54 24.07
N ASN A 206 -7.35 -3.29 25.33
CA ASN A 206 -8.75 -3.08 25.70
C ASN A 206 -9.29 -1.83 24.99
N ASN A 207 -8.59 -0.70 25.14
CA ASN A 207 -8.88 0.55 24.44
C ASN A 207 -7.68 0.96 23.59
N GLY A 208 -7.95 1.36 22.34
CA GLY A 208 -6.92 1.74 21.39
C GLY A 208 -6.12 0.52 20.93
N ALA A 209 -6.78 -0.47 20.33
CA ALA A 209 -6.14 -1.69 19.87
C ALA A 209 -4.93 -1.40 18.96
N ALA A 210 -5.00 -0.36 18.13
CA ALA A 210 -3.85 0.20 17.43
C ALA A 210 -3.29 1.40 18.20
N ILE A 211 -4.09 2.46 18.35
CA ILE A 211 -3.62 3.73 18.93
C ILE A 211 -4.52 4.12 20.09
N TYR A 212 -3.90 4.41 21.23
CA TYR A 212 -4.54 5.12 22.33
C TYR A 212 -3.94 6.51 22.43
N SER A 213 -4.78 7.55 22.48
CA SER A 213 -4.34 8.92 22.71
C SER A 213 -5.15 9.55 23.85
N VAL A 214 -4.50 10.25 24.77
CA VAL A 214 -5.23 10.90 25.88
C VAL A 214 -6.08 12.08 25.38
N ALA A 215 -5.67 12.74 24.30
CA ALA A 215 -6.42 13.77 23.61
C ALA A 215 -6.23 13.67 22.08
N PRO A 216 -7.02 14.41 21.27
CA PRO A 216 -6.94 14.36 19.81
C PRO A 216 -5.63 15.01 19.35
N ASN A 217 -4.54 14.25 19.30
CA ASN A 217 -3.26 14.78 18.86
C ASN A 217 -2.55 13.80 17.94
N PHE A 218 -3.11 13.72 16.73
CA PHE A 218 -2.65 12.84 15.69
C PHE A 218 -3.00 13.40 14.33
N TRP A 219 -2.17 13.06 13.35
CA TRP A 219 -2.46 13.27 11.94
C TRP A 219 -2.20 11.96 11.20
N ILE A 220 -3.27 11.29 10.80
CA ILE A 220 -3.21 9.94 10.23
C ILE A 220 -3.71 10.02 8.79
N ALA A 221 -2.85 9.71 7.84
CA ALA A 221 -3.20 9.72 6.42
C ALA A 221 -2.83 8.40 5.75
N SER A 222 -3.65 8.00 4.77
CA SER A 222 -3.36 6.89 3.86
C SER A 222 -2.97 5.60 4.58
N SER A 223 -3.62 5.28 5.71
CA SER A 223 -3.23 4.18 6.59
C SER A 223 -4.27 3.06 6.61
N VAL A 224 -3.85 1.84 6.95
CA VAL A 224 -4.72 0.67 7.06
C VAL A 224 -4.68 0.11 8.47
N PHE A 225 -5.86 -0.04 9.07
CA PHE A 225 -6.07 -0.66 10.38
C PHE A 225 -6.81 -1.98 10.17
N LYS A 226 -6.09 -3.11 10.29
CA LYS A 226 -6.61 -4.43 9.94
C LYS A 226 -6.47 -5.43 11.08
N GLY A 227 -7.55 -6.14 11.40
CA GLY A 227 -7.48 -7.29 12.32
C GLY A 227 -7.09 -6.94 13.77
N ASN A 228 -7.12 -5.66 14.16
CA ASN A 228 -6.77 -5.27 15.52
C ASN A 228 -7.88 -5.69 16.50
N THR A 229 -7.47 -6.11 17.70
CA THR A 229 -8.35 -6.69 18.70
C THR A 229 -8.49 -5.78 19.92
N GLY A 230 -9.70 -5.30 20.18
CA GLY A 230 -10.04 -4.43 21.32
C GLY A 230 -11.46 -3.91 21.20
N ASP A 231 -11.90 -3.09 22.17
CA ASP A 231 -13.21 -2.45 22.14
C ASP A 231 -13.26 -1.33 21.10
N VAL A 232 -12.14 -0.60 20.94
CA VAL A 232 -11.98 0.50 19.97
C VAL A 232 -10.57 0.46 19.39
N THR A 233 -10.44 0.58 18.06
CA THR A 233 -9.14 0.47 17.36
C THR A 233 -8.27 1.71 17.55
N ILE A 234 -8.84 2.90 17.32
CA ILE A 234 -8.23 4.17 17.70
C ILE A 234 -9.09 4.81 18.77
N TYR A 235 -8.54 4.91 19.99
CA TYR A 235 -9.27 5.46 21.12
C TYR A 235 -8.67 6.79 21.57
N THR A 236 -9.54 7.79 21.71
CA THR A 236 -9.20 9.07 22.32
C THR A 236 -9.93 9.24 23.64
N GLU A 237 -9.20 9.48 24.74
CA GLU A 237 -9.78 9.55 26.09
C GLU A 237 -10.58 10.84 26.32
N ASN A 238 -9.96 11.99 26.09
CA ASN A 238 -10.56 13.30 26.30
C ASN A 238 -10.83 14.02 24.96
N PRO A 239 -11.86 14.86 24.86
CA PRO A 239 -12.03 15.76 23.72
C PRO A 239 -10.90 16.81 23.68
N LEU A 240 -10.77 17.53 22.56
CA LEU A 240 -9.84 18.63 22.49
C LEU A 240 -10.24 19.74 23.48
N ALA A 241 -9.29 20.25 24.25
CA ALA A 241 -9.52 21.38 25.12
C ALA A 241 -9.93 22.63 24.32
N ASN A 242 -10.91 23.39 24.83
CA ASN A 242 -11.45 24.61 24.19
C ASN A 242 -11.98 24.39 22.76
N ALA A 243 -12.52 23.20 22.46
CA ALA A 243 -13.03 22.89 21.12
C ALA A 243 -14.07 23.89 20.60
N SER A 244 -14.92 24.45 21.46
CA SER A 244 -15.86 25.54 21.12
C SER A 244 -15.23 26.77 20.43
N SER A 245 -13.91 26.96 20.53
CA SER A 245 -13.18 28.04 19.84
C SER A 245 -12.72 27.69 18.41
N LEU A 246 -12.86 26.44 17.99
CA LEU A 246 -12.44 25.98 16.67
C LEU A 246 -13.32 26.56 15.55
N VAL A 247 -12.70 26.79 14.39
CA VAL A 247 -13.43 27.08 13.15
C VAL A 247 -13.71 25.76 12.44
N PHE A 248 -14.98 25.47 12.22
CA PHE A 248 -15.39 24.28 11.48
C PHE A 248 -15.13 24.44 9.97
N PRO A 249 -14.65 23.40 9.27
CA PRO A 249 -14.11 22.15 9.83
C PRO A 249 -12.66 22.33 10.32
N ALA A 250 -12.38 21.90 11.54
CA ALA A 250 -11.01 21.84 12.05
C ALA A 250 -10.23 20.70 11.37
N ARG A 251 -8.94 20.92 11.08
CA ARG A 251 -8.11 19.95 10.33
C ARG A 251 -6.79 19.59 11.03
N ASP A 252 -6.56 20.09 12.24
CA ASP A 252 -5.32 19.87 12.98
C ASP A 252 -5.19 18.45 13.54
N HIS A 253 -6.33 17.78 13.79
CA HIS A 253 -6.38 16.42 14.33
C HIS A 253 -7.31 15.56 13.49
N ILE A 254 -6.77 14.96 12.44
CA ILE A 254 -7.58 14.35 11.38
C ILE A 254 -7.08 12.95 11.02
N ILE A 255 -8.03 12.09 10.66
CA ILE A 255 -7.80 10.80 10.02
C ILE A 255 -8.36 10.88 8.60
N THR A 256 -7.51 10.65 7.61
CA THR A 256 -7.89 10.78 6.21
C THR A 256 -7.47 9.60 5.35
N ASN A 257 -8.21 9.35 4.27
CA ASN A 257 -7.85 8.39 3.23
C ASN A 257 -7.48 7.00 3.77
N SER A 258 -8.12 6.57 4.85
CA SER A 258 -7.69 5.40 5.61
C SER A 258 -8.77 4.32 5.65
N THR A 259 -8.34 3.07 5.72
CA THR A 259 -9.22 1.90 5.76
C THR A 259 -9.18 1.23 7.13
N PHE A 260 -10.37 0.94 7.68
CA PHE A 260 -10.55 0.12 8.89
C PHE A 260 -11.30 -1.15 8.51
N PHE A 261 -10.63 -2.29 8.69
CA PHE A 261 -11.10 -3.56 8.17
C PHE A 261 -10.93 -4.70 9.16
N LYS A 262 -12.03 -5.41 9.48
CA LYS A 262 -12.00 -6.63 10.31
C LYS A 262 -11.37 -6.43 11.71
N ASN A 263 -11.46 -5.24 12.28
CA ASN A 263 -11.11 -5.02 13.68
C ASN A 263 -12.24 -5.54 14.59
N SER A 264 -11.92 -6.09 15.77
CA SER A 264 -12.91 -6.78 16.60
C SER A 264 -13.96 -5.86 17.23
N GLY A 265 -13.64 -4.58 17.42
CA GLY A 265 -14.49 -3.58 18.07
C GLY A 265 -14.84 -2.42 17.14
N PHE A 266 -15.12 -1.26 17.73
CA PHE A 266 -15.34 -0.03 16.97
C PHE A 266 -14.05 0.42 16.28
N ALA A 267 -14.16 1.01 15.08
CA ALA A 267 -13.01 1.56 14.39
C ALA A 267 -12.39 2.71 15.20
N LEU A 268 -13.21 3.61 15.72
CA LEU A 268 -12.76 4.76 16.51
C LEU A 268 -13.91 5.40 17.30
N ASN A 269 -13.56 6.26 18.26
CA ASN A 269 -14.48 7.21 18.88
C ASN A 269 -14.24 8.64 18.41
N LEU A 270 -15.29 9.28 17.90
CA LEU A 270 -15.31 10.66 17.44
C LEU A 270 -15.63 11.58 18.62
N LYS A 271 -14.74 12.55 18.85
CA LYS A 271 -14.86 13.58 19.87
C LYS A 271 -14.62 14.95 19.24
N ASP A 272 -14.96 16.02 19.98
CA ASP A 272 -14.66 17.38 19.54
C ASP A 272 -13.18 17.59 19.22
N GLY A 273 -12.92 18.25 18.10
CA GLY A 273 -11.59 18.49 17.55
C GLY A 273 -11.09 17.38 16.60
N ILE A 274 -11.79 16.24 16.50
CA ILE A 274 -11.42 15.15 15.58
C ILE A 274 -12.15 15.32 14.23
N GLY A 275 -11.37 15.35 13.15
CA GLY A 275 -11.90 15.22 11.80
C GLY A 275 -11.69 13.81 11.23
N LEU A 276 -12.69 13.30 10.50
CA LEU A 276 -12.59 12.03 9.78
C LEU A 276 -13.06 12.26 8.34
N ASN A 277 -12.21 12.00 7.35
CA ASN A 277 -12.52 12.32 5.96
C ASN A 277 -12.05 11.21 5.00
N ASN A 278 -12.87 10.87 4.00
CA ASN A 278 -12.54 9.87 3.00
C ASN A 278 -12.07 8.52 3.62
N LEU A 279 -12.86 7.97 4.55
CA LEU A 279 -12.56 6.70 5.21
C LEU A 279 -13.38 5.54 4.65
N THR A 280 -12.78 4.35 4.59
CA THR A 280 -13.52 3.10 4.34
C THR A 280 -13.53 2.27 5.62
N ILE A 281 -14.66 2.22 6.31
CA ILE A 281 -14.82 1.53 7.59
C ILE A 281 -15.84 0.41 7.40
N ILE A 282 -15.36 -0.83 7.27
CA ILE A 282 -16.22 -1.98 7.01
C ILE A 282 -15.80 -3.23 7.77
N LYS A 283 -16.75 -4.13 8.02
CA LYS A 283 -16.51 -5.46 8.63
C LYS A 283 -15.83 -5.41 10.00
N ASN A 284 -15.87 -4.27 10.69
CA ASN A 284 -15.41 -4.16 12.07
C ASN A 284 -16.54 -4.56 13.03
N GLY A 285 -16.20 -4.85 14.29
CA GLY A 285 -17.20 -5.10 15.34
C GLY A 285 -18.13 -3.90 15.57
N GLY A 286 -17.69 -2.69 15.24
CA GLY A 286 -18.50 -1.48 15.13
C GLY A 286 -17.83 -0.43 14.25
N GLY A 287 -18.60 0.53 13.74
CA GLY A 287 -18.07 1.62 12.93
C GLY A 287 -17.51 2.74 13.81
N VAL A 288 -18.28 3.80 14.03
CA VAL A 288 -17.84 4.97 14.81
C VAL A 288 -18.70 5.17 16.08
N LEU A 289 -18.04 5.39 17.21
CA LEU A 289 -18.68 5.88 18.44
C LEU A 289 -18.78 7.40 18.37
N LEU A 290 -19.97 7.97 18.51
CA LEU A 290 -20.23 9.41 18.40
C LEU A 290 -20.36 10.01 19.82
N ASP A 291 -19.45 10.91 20.15
CA ASP A 291 -19.31 11.53 21.47
C ASP A 291 -18.79 12.99 21.34
N VAL A 292 -19.57 13.82 20.64
CA VAL A 292 -19.22 15.22 20.31
C VAL A 292 -20.20 16.17 20.99
N GLN A 293 -19.73 17.12 21.80
CA GLN A 293 -20.58 18.03 22.58
C GLN A 293 -20.59 19.47 22.04
N ASP A 294 -19.49 19.95 21.45
CA ASP A 294 -19.35 21.32 20.93
C ASP A 294 -19.63 21.41 19.42
N GLY A 295 -19.88 20.29 18.75
CA GLY A 295 -20.18 20.23 17.31
C GLY A 295 -18.94 20.37 16.42
N GLN A 296 -17.76 20.08 16.97
CA GLN A 296 -16.47 20.27 16.31
C GLN A 296 -15.80 18.95 15.93
N GLY A 297 -16.52 17.83 16.05
CA GLY A 297 -16.13 16.52 15.54
C GLY A 297 -16.96 16.15 14.31
N TYR A 298 -16.33 15.65 13.25
CA TYR A 298 -17.03 15.27 12.02
C TYR A 298 -16.56 13.96 11.38
N LEU A 299 -17.48 13.34 10.65
CA LEU A 299 -17.24 12.28 9.68
C LEU A 299 -17.76 12.70 8.31
N ALA A 300 -16.88 12.73 7.31
CA ALA A 300 -17.20 13.21 5.97
C ALA A 300 -16.72 12.30 4.84
N ASN A 301 -17.44 12.31 3.72
CA ASN A 301 -17.04 11.70 2.44
C ASN A 301 -16.63 10.23 2.54
N SER A 302 -17.20 9.48 3.49
CA SER A 302 -16.73 8.14 3.88
C SER A 302 -17.74 7.03 3.56
N ILE A 303 -17.25 5.79 3.55
CA ILE A 303 -18.05 4.56 3.50
C ILE A 303 -18.03 3.94 4.90
N LEU A 304 -19.21 3.76 5.48
CA LEU A 304 -19.40 3.21 6.81
C LEU A 304 -20.51 2.15 6.75
N LEU A 305 -20.15 0.93 6.33
CA LEU A 305 -21.11 -0.14 6.03
C LEU A 305 -20.64 -1.49 6.58
N GLY A 306 -21.60 -2.36 6.90
CA GLY A 306 -21.31 -3.76 7.25
C GLY A 306 -20.47 -3.92 8.52
N ASN A 307 -20.44 -2.91 9.41
CA ASN A 307 -19.88 -3.03 10.74
C ASN A 307 -20.94 -3.51 11.72
N GLY A 308 -20.54 -4.26 12.73
CA GLY A 308 -21.44 -4.90 13.69
C GLY A 308 -21.11 -6.37 13.86
N ASN A 309 -22.06 -7.10 14.43
CA ASN A 309 -21.95 -8.54 14.65
C ASN A 309 -23.23 -9.24 14.18
N ALA A 310 -23.33 -10.55 14.39
CA ALA A 310 -24.51 -11.33 14.01
C ALA A 310 -25.83 -10.79 14.61
N SER A 311 -25.76 -10.03 15.71
CA SER A 311 -26.91 -9.45 16.40
C SER A 311 -27.41 -8.14 15.78
N GLY A 312 -26.66 -7.54 14.84
CA GLY A 312 -27.10 -6.35 14.11
C GLY A 312 -25.97 -5.46 13.60
N SER A 313 -26.36 -4.55 12.70
CA SER A 313 -25.50 -3.48 12.18
C SER A 313 -25.22 -2.46 13.29
N MET A 314 -23.95 -2.06 13.41
CA MET A 314 -23.48 -1.05 14.36
C MET A 314 -22.50 -0.09 13.64
N ASN A 315 -22.97 0.56 12.56
CA ASN A 315 -22.15 1.52 11.81
C ASN A 315 -21.91 2.80 12.61
N CYS A 316 -22.91 3.31 13.33
CA CYS A 316 -22.74 4.38 14.30
C CYS A 316 -23.36 4.01 15.64
N LYS A 317 -22.77 4.48 16.73
CA LYS A 317 -23.37 4.42 18.05
C LYS A 317 -23.12 5.73 18.78
N VAL A 318 -24.20 6.44 19.09
CA VAL A 318 -24.16 7.65 19.92
C VAL A 318 -23.99 7.26 21.38
N VAL A 319 -23.00 7.84 22.05
CA VAL A 319 -22.70 7.58 23.46
C VAL A 319 -23.79 8.18 24.36
N ASP A 320 -24.15 9.45 24.13
CA ASP A 320 -25.25 10.13 24.81
C ASP A 320 -26.09 10.92 23.79
N GLN A 321 -27.32 10.44 23.53
CA GLN A 321 -28.21 11.06 22.54
C GLN A 321 -28.69 12.45 22.91
N SER A 322 -28.62 12.84 24.19
CA SER A 322 -29.11 14.15 24.64
C SER A 322 -28.11 15.28 24.39
N THR A 323 -26.83 14.94 24.18
CA THR A 323 -25.74 15.91 24.08
C THR A 323 -24.94 15.83 22.78
N ASP A 324 -25.04 14.72 22.03
CA ASP A 324 -24.26 14.55 20.80
C ASP A 324 -24.64 15.56 19.70
N LYS A 325 -23.60 16.19 19.14
CA LYS A 325 -23.64 17.16 18.05
C LYS A 325 -22.68 16.75 16.92
N SER A 326 -22.38 15.45 16.80
CA SER A 326 -21.51 14.93 15.76
C SER A 326 -21.99 15.35 14.37
N VAL A 327 -21.07 15.88 13.55
CA VAL A 327 -21.38 16.28 12.18
C VAL A 327 -21.11 15.11 11.23
N ILE A 328 -22.16 14.52 10.68
CA ILE A 328 -22.07 13.42 9.72
C ILE A 328 -22.46 13.95 8.34
N TYR A 329 -21.51 14.05 7.41
CA TYR A 329 -21.68 14.72 6.12
C TYR A 329 -21.27 13.87 4.90
N ASN A 330 -22.13 13.78 3.89
CA ASN A 330 -21.83 13.13 2.61
C ASN A 330 -21.27 11.69 2.70
N ASN A 331 -21.76 10.90 3.65
CA ASN A 331 -21.32 9.51 3.84
C ASN A 331 -22.27 8.52 3.19
N LEU A 332 -21.74 7.34 2.87
CA LEU A 332 -22.52 6.14 2.58
C LEU A 332 -22.62 5.31 3.87
N LEU A 333 -23.81 5.21 4.43
CA LEU A 333 -24.06 4.65 5.76
C LEU A 333 -25.42 3.94 5.84
N THR A 334 -25.82 3.50 7.03
CA THR A 334 -27.11 2.85 7.30
C THR A 334 -27.98 3.70 8.23
N ALA A 335 -29.27 3.36 8.33
CA ALA A 335 -30.28 4.19 8.99
C ALA A 335 -30.10 4.34 10.51
N GLU A 336 -29.31 3.50 11.18
CA GLU A 336 -29.03 3.64 12.62
C GLU A 336 -28.09 4.81 12.94
N CYS A 337 -27.36 5.31 11.94
CA CYS A 337 -26.56 6.52 12.11
C CYS A 337 -27.46 7.75 12.26
N PRO A 338 -27.06 8.77 13.05
CA PRO A 338 -27.78 10.03 13.10
C PRO A 338 -27.84 10.67 11.72
N THR A 339 -28.96 10.53 11.03
CA THR A 339 -29.20 11.14 9.74
C THR A 339 -30.21 12.28 9.90
N VAL A 340 -29.75 13.53 9.86
CA VAL A 340 -30.62 14.60 9.34
C VAL A 340 -30.57 14.45 7.81
N ALA A 341 -31.35 13.49 7.31
CA ALA A 341 -31.09 12.80 6.05
C ALA A 341 -31.15 13.66 4.76
N VAL A 342 -31.56 14.93 4.85
CA VAL A 342 -31.69 15.81 3.66
C VAL A 342 -30.68 16.95 3.67
N GLU A 343 -30.32 17.52 4.84
CA GLU A 343 -29.42 18.69 4.88
C GLU A 343 -27.94 18.29 4.70
N ASN A 344 -27.56 17.09 5.13
CA ASN A 344 -26.14 16.68 5.18
C ASN A 344 -25.69 15.74 4.06
N ASN A 345 -26.54 15.50 3.05
CA ASN A 345 -26.20 14.73 1.85
C ASN A 345 -25.71 13.29 2.08
N ASN A 346 -26.01 12.69 3.24
CA ASN A 346 -25.72 11.28 3.49
C ASN A 346 -26.62 10.38 2.63
N THR A 347 -26.11 9.22 2.20
CA THR A 347 -26.88 8.19 1.52
C THR A 347 -27.04 6.99 2.43
N VAL A 348 -28.29 6.64 2.72
CA VAL A 348 -28.63 5.42 3.44
C VAL A 348 -28.64 4.25 2.47
N TRP A 349 -27.83 3.24 2.74
CA TRP A 349 -27.73 2.01 1.96
C TRP A 349 -28.36 0.85 2.73
N ALA A 350 -29.38 0.22 2.15
CA ALA A 350 -30.15 -0.84 2.79
C ALA A 350 -29.83 -2.26 2.27
N LYS A 351 -28.87 -2.40 1.34
CA LYS A 351 -28.49 -3.70 0.77
C LYS A 351 -27.29 -4.29 1.52
N ASN A 352 -27.30 -5.61 1.69
CA ASN A 352 -26.30 -6.34 2.49
C ASN A 352 -25.04 -6.72 1.70
N ASP A 353 -25.10 -6.74 0.37
CA ASP A 353 -23.96 -7.17 -0.45
C ASP A 353 -22.92 -6.04 -0.53
N LEU A 354 -21.83 -6.21 0.22
CA LEU A 354 -20.77 -5.21 0.31
C LEU A 354 -19.52 -5.60 -0.49
N ILE A 355 -19.05 -6.84 -0.32
CA ILE A 355 -17.80 -7.34 -0.90
C ILE A 355 -18.10 -8.43 -1.94
N ALA A 356 -17.52 -8.30 -3.13
CA ALA A 356 -17.70 -9.21 -4.24
C ALA A 356 -16.86 -10.49 -4.10
N GLY A 357 -17.25 -11.37 -3.19
CA GLY A 357 -16.54 -12.62 -2.88
C GLY A 357 -16.25 -12.77 -1.39
N GLU A 358 -15.12 -13.42 -1.09
CA GLU A 358 -14.58 -13.48 0.27
C GLU A 358 -14.15 -12.08 0.75
N ASP A 359 -13.93 -11.91 2.04
CA ASP A 359 -13.47 -10.64 2.61
C ASP A 359 -12.12 -10.17 2.02
N GLU A 360 -11.22 -11.12 1.72
CA GLU A 360 -9.87 -10.89 1.21
C GLU A 360 -9.61 -11.75 -0.04
N GLY A 361 -8.85 -11.23 -1.00
CA GLY A 361 -8.43 -11.96 -2.19
C GLY A 361 -8.93 -11.39 -3.51
N VAL A 362 -9.36 -12.26 -4.42
CA VAL A 362 -9.68 -11.90 -5.82
C VAL A 362 -11.13 -11.45 -5.94
N CYS A 363 -11.34 -10.34 -6.64
CA CYS A 363 -12.67 -9.80 -6.91
C CYS A 363 -13.46 -10.66 -7.89
N LYS A 364 -14.71 -10.98 -7.56
CA LYS A 364 -15.64 -11.57 -8.53
C LYS A 364 -15.94 -10.57 -9.66
N ASN A 365 -15.99 -11.09 -10.88
CA ASN A 365 -16.35 -10.29 -12.04
C ASN A 365 -17.82 -9.82 -11.99
N LEU A 366 -18.19 -8.93 -12.91
CA LEU A 366 -19.50 -8.28 -12.95
C LEU A 366 -20.67 -9.20 -13.30
N ASN A 367 -20.42 -10.45 -13.71
CA ASN A 367 -21.45 -11.46 -13.93
C ASN A 367 -21.64 -12.36 -12.72
N ASP A 368 -20.53 -12.78 -12.09
CA ASP A 368 -20.55 -13.66 -10.91
C ASP A 368 -21.04 -12.94 -9.64
N ASP A 369 -20.87 -11.62 -9.58
CA ASP A 369 -21.46 -10.77 -8.55
C ASP A 369 -21.91 -9.43 -9.15
N THR A 370 -23.23 -9.20 -9.14
CA THR A 370 -23.87 -8.05 -9.81
C THR A 370 -24.27 -6.93 -8.85
N THR A 371 -24.08 -7.10 -7.53
CA THR A 371 -24.67 -6.24 -6.49
C THR A 371 -23.65 -5.67 -5.51
N ALA A 372 -22.55 -6.35 -5.25
CA ALA A 372 -21.57 -5.92 -4.25
C ALA A 372 -20.81 -4.66 -4.69
N LEU A 373 -20.65 -3.71 -3.78
CA LEU A 373 -20.09 -2.39 -4.07
C LEU A 373 -18.56 -2.34 -4.09
N LEU A 374 -17.89 -3.26 -3.40
CA LEU A 374 -16.45 -3.28 -3.21
C LEU A 374 -15.88 -4.63 -3.66
N CYS A 375 -14.65 -4.62 -4.14
CA CYS A 375 -13.84 -5.82 -4.25
C CYS A 375 -13.30 -6.23 -2.87
N PRO A 376 -12.93 -7.51 -2.69
CA PRO A 376 -12.21 -7.98 -1.52
C PRO A 376 -10.95 -7.17 -1.25
N TYR A 377 -10.55 -7.10 0.02
CA TYR A 377 -9.28 -6.47 0.36
C TYR A 377 -8.13 -7.27 -0.26
N SER A 378 -7.24 -6.58 -0.95
CA SER A 378 -6.08 -7.21 -1.60
C SER A 378 -4.87 -6.28 -1.56
N VAL A 379 -3.68 -6.88 -1.49
CA VAL A 379 -2.39 -6.17 -1.55
C VAL A 379 -1.77 -6.47 -2.92
N PRO A 380 -1.71 -5.49 -3.84
CA PRO A 380 -1.00 -5.68 -5.11
C PRO A 380 0.49 -5.96 -4.90
N ASN A 381 1.10 -6.72 -5.80
CA ASN A 381 2.52 -7.11 -5.72
C ASN A 381 3.50 -5.93 -5.59
N ASN A 382 3.16 -4.77 -6.14
CA ASN A 382 3.99 -3.55 -6.13
C ASN A 382 3.41 -2.46 -5.22
N ALA A 383 2.73 -2.83 -4.15
CA ALA A 383 2.15 -1.89 -3.19
C ALA A 383 2.40 -2.36 -1.76
N PHE A 384 2.73 -1.42 -0.88
CA PHE A 384 2.95 -1.70 0.55
C PHE A 384 1.63 -1.99 1.29
N LEU A 385 0.60 -1.19 1.04
CA LEU A 385 -0.72 -1.35 1.63
C LEU A 385 -1.70 -1.97 0.64
N GLY A 386 -2.56 -2.85 1.15
CA GLY A 386 -3.75 -3.28 0.42
C GLY A 386 -4.91 -2.31 0.56
N TYR A 387 -5.93 -2.51 -0.27
CA TYR A 387 -7.12 -1.66 -0.30
C TYR A 387 -8.36 -2.42 -0.74
N LEU A 388 -9.53 -1.80 -0.50
CA LEU A 388 -10.84 -2.24 -0.98
C LEU A 388 -11.22 -1.38 -2.19
N ARG A 389 -11.16 -1.94 -3.39
CA ARG A 389 -11.47 -1.21 -4.63
C ARG A 389 -12.99 -1.04 -4.81
N PRO A 390 -13.52 0.18 -5.00
CA PRO A 390 -14.91 0.37 -5.41
C PRO A 390 -15.22 -0.25 -6.78
N ARG A 391 -16.44 -0.75 -6.97
CA ARG A 391 -16.91 -1.37 -8.22
C ARG A 391 -17.88 -0.46 -8.96
N ILE A 392 -17.78 -0.44 -10.28
CA ILE A 392 -18.76 0.21 -11.16
C ILE A 392 -19.68 -0.87 -11.71
N LEU A 393 -20.87 -1.01 -11.11
CA LEU A 393 -21.79 -2.09 -11.43
C LEU A 393 -22.51 -1.87 -12.76
N VAL A 394 -22.81 -2.96 -13.47
CA VAL A 394 -23.54 -2.92 -14.74
C VAL A 394 -24.90 -2.22 -14.61
N SER A 395 -25.54 -2.36 -13.44
CA SER A 395 -26.85 -1.80 -13.10
C SER A 395 -26.88 -0.28 -12.93
N PHE A 396 -25.73 0.38 -12.83
CA PHE A 396 -25.66 1.84 -12.77
C PHE A 396 -26.02 2.44 -14.13
N ALA A 397 -26.92 3.43 -14.16
CA ALA A 397 -27.37 4.06 -15.40
C ALA A 397 -26.29 5.00 -15.99
N ASP A 398 -25.50 5.63 -15.12
CA ASP A 398 -24.37 6.50 -15.45
C ASP A 398 -23.29 6.48 -14.34
N ILE A 399 -22.21 7.24 -14.53
CA ILE A 399 -21.10 7.39 -13.57
C ILE A 399 -21.48 8.10 -12.25
N PHE A 400 -22.69 8.65 -12.13
CA PHE A 400 -23.20 9.29 -10.92
C PHE A 400 -24.29 8.45 -10.24
N SER A 401 -24.71 7.34 -10.83
CA SER A 401 -25.84 6.55 -10.34
C SER A 401 -25.49 5.67 -9.15
N GLY A 402 -24.24 5.25 -9.04
CA GLY A 402 -23.75 4.44 -7.91
C GLY A 402 -23.70 5.23 -6.61
N PRO A 403 -23.61 4.58 -5.43
CA PRO A 403 -23.61 5.28 -4.14
C PRO A 403 -22.24 5.79 -3.68
N ILE A 404 -21.16 5.42 -4.39
CA ILE A 404 -19.76 5.74 -4.06
C ILE A 404 -19.16 6.72 -5.06
N LEU A 405 -19.25 6.40 -6.35
CA LEU A 405 -18.58 7.12 -7.43
C LEU A 405 -19.15 8.53 -7.64
N ASN A 406 -18.27 9.53 -7.76
CA ASN A 406 -18.58 10.95 -8.01
C ASN A 406 -19.67 11.49 -7.07
N LYS A 407 -19.42 11.40 -5.77
CA LYS A 407 -20.37 11.79 -4.71
C LYS A 407 -19.95 12.96 -3.86
N GLY A 408 -18.77 13.53 -4.09
CA GLY A 408 -18.39 14.75 -3.39
C GLY A 408 -19.35 15.92 -3.66
N GLN A 409 -19.25 16.94 -2.84
CA GLN A 409 -20.19 18.06 -2.77
C GLN A 409 -19.47 19.39 -3.00
N THR A 410 -20.18 20.51 -3.09
CA THR A 410 -19.55 21.84 -3.15
C THR A 410 -20.19 22.81 -2.16
N GLU A 411 -19.47 23.87 -1.84
CA GLU A 411 -19.98 24.98 -1.02
C GLU A 411 -21.15 25.72 -1.67
N ALA A 412 -21.39 25.53 -2.97
CA ALA A 412 -22.47 26.18 -3.72
C ALA A 412 -23.87 25.90 -3.12
N ASN A 413 -24.01 24.81 -2.36
CA ASN A 413 -25.25 24.45 -1.69
C ASN A 413 -25.47 25.22 -0.36
N GLY A 414 -24.54 26.09 0.05
CA GLY A 414 -24.67 26.92 1.26
C GLY A 414 -24.64 26.13 2.58
N ASN A 415 -24.22 24.86 2.54
CA ASN A 415 -24.17 24.02 3.74
C ASN A 415 -22.99 24.44 4.63
N LYS A 416 -23.29 24.89 5.85
CA LYS A 416 -22.30 25.33 6.86
C LYS A 416 -21.46 24.18 7.44
N GLN A 417 -21.90 22.94 7.25
CA GLN A 417 -21.22 21.70 7.64
C GLN A 417 -20.43 21.08 6.47
N PHE A 418 -20.17 21.83 5.41
CA PHE A 418 -19.42 21.36 4.25
C PHE A 418 -18.01 20.92 4.64
N VAL A 419 -17.63 19.74 4.15
CA VAL A 419 -16.27 19.22 4.23
C VAL A 419 -15.88 18.73 2.84
N ALA A 420 -14.85 19.35 2.26
CA ALA A 420 -14.28 18.93 0.98
C ALA A 420 -13.62 17.55 1.09
N CYS A 421 -13.52 16.82 -0.02
CA CYS A 421 -12.65 15.65 -0.05
C CYS A 421 -11.19 16.05 0.06
N GLU A 422 -10.36 15.09 0.45
CA GLU A 422 -8.92 15.21 0.32
C GLU A 422 -8.47 15.28 -1.14
N SER A 423 -7.24 15.71 -1.39
CA SER A 423 -6.69 15.84 -2.75
C SER A 423 -6.13 14.54 -3.32
N THR A 424 -5.88 13.53 -2.48
CA THR A 424 -5.40 12.21 -2.88
C THR A 424 -6.22 11.11 -2.22
N ASP A 425 -6.05 9.86 -2.66
CA ASP A 425 -6.61 8.66 -2.04
C ASP A 425 -5.55 7.89 -1.20
N GLN A 426 -5.92 6.75 -0.61
CA GLN A 426 -5.01 5.93 0.22
C GLN A 426 -3.75 5.48 -0.53
N ARG A 427 -3.81 5.37 -1.85
CA ARG A 427 -2.72 4.90 -2.72
C ARG A 427 -1.91 6.08 -3.28
N ASP A 428 -2.14 7.27 -2.74
CA ASP A 428 -1.57 8.53 -3.18
C ASP A 428 -1.94 8.89 -4.63
N LYS A 429 -3.09 8.39 -5.11
CA LYS A 429 -3.64 8.81 -6.41
C LYS A 429 -4.42 10.10 -6.25
N SER A 430 -4.14 11.06 -7.14
CA SER A 430 -4.82 12.34 -7.12
C SER A 430 -6.31 12.18 -7.38
N ARG A 431 -7.11 12.91 -6.61
CA ARG A 431 -8.51 13.15 -6.90
C ARG A 431 -8.64 14.38 -7.78
N GLU A 432 -9.72 14.45 -8.53
CA GLU A 432 -10.00 15.62 -9.36
C GLU A 432 -10.18 16.89 -8.50
N THR A 433 -9.72 18.02 -9.03
CA THR A 433 -9.79 19.31 -8.30
C THR A 433 -11.24 19.78 -8.07
N ASN A 434 -12.16 19.36 -8.93
CA ASN A 434 -13.58 19.60 -8.73
C ASN A 434 -14.16 18.53 -7.82
N ASN A 435 -14.50 18.93 -6.59
CA ASN A 435 -14.97 18.03 -5.55
C ASN A 435 -16.23 17.24 -5.92
N LEU A 436 -17.03 17.65 -6.92
CA LEU A 436 -18.17 16.85 -7.40
C LEU A 436 -17.77 15.47 -7.95
N TRP A 437 -16.52 15.33 -8.39
CA TRP A 437 -15.98 14.10 -8.96
C TRP A 437 -15.32 13.19 -7.93
N CYS A 438 -15.22 13.64 -6.68
CA CYS A 438 -14.64 12.83 -5.63
C CYS A 438 -15.51 11.62 -5.28
N ASP A 439 -14.87 10.47 -5.11
CA ASP A 439 -15.50 9.26 -4.59
C ASP A 439 -15.55 9.23 -3.07
N ARG A 440 -16.63 8.65 -2.52
CA ARG A 440 -16.70 8.36 -1.09
C ARG A 440 -15.73 7.24 -0.71
N GLY A 441 -15.15 7.35 0.48
CA GLY A 441 -14.24 6.36 1.03
C GLY A 441 -12.78 6.63 0.70
N ALA A 442 -11.92 5.69 1.10
CA ALA A 442 -10.47 5.84 1.06
C ALA A 442 -9.85 5.74 -0.33
N ILE A 443 -10.59 5.26 -1.34
CA ILE A 443 -10.10 4.98 -2.68
C ILE A 443 -10.88 5.81 -3.70
N GLU A 444 -10.15 6.45 -4.61
CA GLU A 444 -10.68 7.10 -5.80
C GLU A 444 -10.59 6.13 -6.97
N ILE A 445 -11.64 5.97 -7.78
CA ILE A 445 -11.57 5.14 -8.98
C ILE A 445 -10.67 5.84 -10.02
N ILE A 446 -9.57 5.18 -10.37
CA ILE A 446 -8.66 5.64 -11.42
C ILE A 446 -8.88 4.84 -12.70
N VAL A 447 -9.22 5.54 -13.78
CA VAL A 447 -9.38 4.97 -15.11
C VAL A 447 -8.19 5.39 -15.98
N PRO A 448 -7.43 4.44 -16.55
CA PRO A 448 -6.28 4.77 -17.38
C PRO A 448 -6.72 5.36 -18.72
N THR A 449 -5.96 6.34 -19.22
CA THR A 449 -6.18 6.94 -20.54
C THR A 449 -5.59 6.10 -21.68
N SER A 450 -4.66 5.19 -21.36
CA SER A 450 -4.04 4.26 -22.31
C SER A 450 -3.56 2.99 -21.60
N ILE A 451 -3.46 1.87 -22.32
CA ILE A 451 -2.91 0.62 -21.83
C ILE A 451 -1.49 0.46 -22.41
N PRO A 452 -0.49 0.04 -21.61
CA PRO A 452 0.85 -0.27 -22.12
C PRO A 452 0.80 -1.40 -23.17
N ARG A 453 1.87 -1.55 -23.95
CA ARG A 453 2.01 -2.72 -24.83
C ARG A 453 1.96 -4.00 -23.99
N ILE A 454 1.16 -4.95 -24.44
CA ILE A 454 1.01 -6.29 -23.85
C ILE A 454 1.39 -7.37 -24.86
N GLY A 455 1.58 -8.60 -24.40
CA GLY A 455 1.92 -9.73 -25.26
C GLY A 455 2.88 -10.70 -24.59
N ASP A 456 3.36 -11.66 -25.37
CA ASP A 456 4.20 -12.75 -24.89
C ASP A 456 5.08 -13.30 -26.03
N ASP A 457 6.18 -13.93 -25.64
CA ASP A 457 7.11 -14.61 -26.56
C ASP A 457 6.82 -16.12 -26.52
N ILE A 458 6.50 -16.70 -27.67
CA ILE A 458 6.04 -18.09 -27.79
C ILE A 458 6.89 -18.90 -28.78
N LYS A 459 6.83 -20.21 -28.64
CA LYS A 459 7.36 -21.17 -29.62
C LYS A 459 6.28 -21.64 -30.61
N PRO A 460 6.68 -22.18 -31.78
CA PRO A 460 5.75 -22.87 -32.67
C PRO A 460 4.93 -23.94 -31.91
N GLY A 461 3.61 -23.88 -32.05
CA GLY A 461 2.68 -24.78 -31.36
C GLY A 461 2.28 -24.35 -29.93
N GLN A 462 2.88 -23.29 -29.39
CA GLN A 462 2.45 -22.70 -28.11
C GLN A 462 1.36 -21.65 -28.29
N THR A 463 0.59 -21.45 -27.23
CA THR A 463 -0.46 -20.45 -27.09
C THR A 463 0.02 -19.38 -26.12
N ALA A 464 -0.13 -18.11 -26.45
CA ALA A 464 0.16 -17.03 -25.52
C ALA A 464 -1.00 -16.84 -24.55
N LYS A 465 -0.71 -16.69 -23.26
CA LYS A 465 -1.72 -16.48 -22.20
C LYS A 465 -1.25 -15.40 -21.24
N PHE A 466 -2.05 -14.35 -21.10
CA PHE A 466 -1.77 -13.28 -20.15
C PHE A 466 -3.07 -12.63 -19.68
N ASN A 467 -3.01 -11.96 -18.53
CA ASN A 467 -4.17 -11.30 -17.94
C ASN A 467 -4.12 -9.78 -18.19
N ILE A 468 -5.25 -9.19 -18.61
CA ILE A 468 -5.30 -7.76 -18.95
C ILE A 468 -5.88 -6.88 -17.84
N LEU A 469 -6.51 -7.42 -16.79
CA LEU A 469 -7.23 -6.62 -15.78
C LEU A 469 -6.31 -5.62 -15.08
N GLN A 470 -5.07 -6.02 -14.79
CA GLN A 470 -4.09 -5.16 -14.12
C GLN A 470 -3.78 -3.87 -14.89
N TYR A 471 -4.09 -3.82 -16.19
CA TYR A 471 -3.87 -2.64 -17.03
C TYR A 471 -5.13 -1.78 -17.22
N LEU A 472 -6.28 -2.19 -16.69
CA LEU A 472 -7.55 -1.46 -16.79
C LEU A 472 -7.77 -0.47 -15.63
N GLY A 473 -6.76 -0.27 -14.79
CA GLY A 473 -6.85 0.51 -13.56
C GLY A 473 -7.91 -0.06 -12.63
N ASP A 474 -8.83 0.79 -12.16
CA ASP A 474 -9.89 0.38 -11.23
C ASP A 474 -11.17 -0.11 -11.95
N SER A 475 -11.12 -0.33 -13.26
CA SER A 475 -12.27 -0.78 -14.05
C SER A 475 -12.32 -2.30 -14.20
N ASP A 476 -13.51 -2.81 -14.52
CA ASP A 476 -13.77 -4.21 -14.83
C ASP A 476 -14.16 -4.37 -16.30
N LEU A 477 -13.97 -5.56 -16.86
CA LEU A 477 -14.56 -5.89 -18.16
C LEU A 477 -16.08 -6.04 -18.03
N ILE A 478 -16.83 -5.58 -19.04
CA ILE A 478 -18.28 -5.79 -19.08
C ILE A 478 -18.65 -7.14 -19.69
N PRO A 479 -19.74 -7.80 -19.26
CA PRO A 479 -20.19 -9.05 -19.85
C PRO A 479 -20.57 -8.87 -21.33
N LYS A 480 -20.27 -9.86 -22.18
CA LYS A 480 -20.58 -9.82 -23.62
C LYS A 480 -22.06 -9.55 -23.94
N GLU A 481 -22.98 -9.94 -23.05
CA GLU A 481 -24.42 -9.71 -23.20
C GLU A 481 -24.78 -8.22 -23.17
N GLN A 482 -23.91 -7.37 -22.61
CA GLN A 482 -24.11 -5.92 -22.57
C GLN A 482 -23.66 -5.21 -23.85
N CYS A 483 -22.88 -5.87 -24.71
CA CYS A 483 -22.19 -5.20 -25.81
C CYS A 483 -23.13 -4.62 -26.87
N ASP A 484 -24.20 -5.34 -27.21
CA ASP A 484 -25.18 -4.84 -28.18
C ASP A 484 -25.84 -3.54 -27.71
N ALA A 485 -26.10 -3.40 -26.41
CA ALA A 485 -26.68 -2.19 -25.84
C ALA A 485 -25.66 -1.04 -25.74
N VAL A 486 -24.38 -1.36 -25.50
CA VAL A 486 -23.34 -0.35 -25.25
C VAL A 486 -22.69 0.15 -26.55
N VAL A 487 -22.32 -0.75 -27.46
CA VAL A 487 -21.56 -0.44 -28.69
C VAL A 487 -22.24 -0.89 -29.98
N GLY A 488 -23.44 -1.49 -29.90
CA GLY A 488 -24.16 -2.00 -31.05
C GLY A 488 -23.70 -3.40 -31.47
N LYS A 489 -24.11 -3.82 -32.68
CA LYS A 489 -23.77 -5.15 -33.21
C LYS A 489 -22.28 -5.26 -33.50
N ASN A 490 -21.72 -6.45 -33.30
CA ASN A 490 -20.33 -6.75 -33.61
C ASN A 490 -20.03 -6.44 -35.09
N PRO A 491 -19.03 -5.60 -35.40
CA PRO A 491 -18.72 -5.19 -36.77
C PRO A 491 -18.29 -6.37 -37.68
N THR A 492 -17.85 -7.49 -37.10
CA THR A 492 -17.47 -8.70 -37.84
C THR A 492 -18.64 -9.66 -38.10
N GLY A 493 -19.82 -9.39 -37.54
CA GLY A 493 -20.97 -10.29 -37.57
C GLY A 493 -20.88 -11.50 -36.62
N ALA A 494 -19.76 -11.69 -35.93
CA ALA A 494 -19.60 -12.73 -34.92
C ALA A 494 -20.30 -12.39 -33.59
N ALA A 495 -20.46 -13.37 -32.71
CA ALA A 495 -20.90 -13.12 -31.34
C ALA A 495 -19.86 -12.25 -30.59
N TRP A 496 -20.34 -11.39 -29.70
CA TRP A 496 -19.47 -10.64 -28.80
C TRP A 496 -18.72 -11.58 -27.84
N GLN A 497 -17.50 -11.19 -27.49
CA GLN A 497 -16.78 -11.71 -26.34
C GLN A 497 -16.80 -10.68 -25.20
N ASP A 498 -16.37 -11.08 -24.02
CA ASP A 498 -16.34 -10.19 -22.85
C ASP A 498 -15.47 -8.96 -23.11
N GLY A 499 -15.86 -7.84 -22.50
CA GLY A 499 -15.26 -6.54 -22.81
C GLY A 499 -15.58 -6.03 -24.21
N CYS A 500 -16.56 -6.58 -24.92
CA CYS A 500 -16.90 -6.21 -26.30
C CYS A 500 -15.68 -6.23 -27.22
N LEU A 501 -14.89 -7.29 -27.10
CA LEU A 501 -13.59 -7.40 -27.75
C LEU A 501 -13.64 -7.09 -29.25
N VAL A 502 -12.82 -6.13 -29.69
CA VAL A 502 -12.54 -5.86 -31.10
C VAL A 502 -11.03 -6.00 -31.35
N ILE A 503 -10.68 -6.76 -32.39
CA ILE A 503 -9.30 -6.82 -32.89
C ILE A 503 -9.20 -5.88 -34.09
N LYS A 504 -8.49 -4.77 -33.91
CA LYS A 504 -8.19 -3.84 -34.97
C LYS A 504 -6.83 -4.18 -35.56
N GLN A 505 -6.85 -4.54 -36.84
CA GLN A 505 -5.65 -4.91 -37.57
C GLN A 505 -4.75 -3.68 -37.73
N THR A 506 -3.43 -3.90 -37.64
CA THR A 506 -2.45 -2.83 -37.90
C THR A 506 -2.03 -2.91 -39.37
N GLN A 507 -0.72 -2.96 -39.64
CA GLN A 507 -0.18 -3.08 -41.00
C GLN A 507 -0.47 -4.45 -41.62
N THR A 508 -0.64 -5.48 -40.79
CA THR A 508 -0.89 -6.86 -41.22
C THR A 508 -2.12 -7.42 -40.53
N VAL A 509 -2.78 -8.37 -41.20
CA VAL A 509 -3.81 -9.21 -40.57
C VAL A 509 -3.15 -10.09 -39.51
N SER A 510 -3.79 -10.20 -38.36
CA SER A 510 -3.32 -11.02 -37.25
C SER A 510 -3.17 -12.48 -37.69
N LYS A 511 -2.07 -13.07 -37.23
CA LYS A 511 -1.65 -14.43 -37.55
C LYS A 511 -2.18 -15.45 -36.55
N GLY A 512 -3.23 -15.12 -35.79
CA GLY A 512 -3.83 -15.98 -34.79
C GLY A 512 -5.25 -15.56 -34.42
N LYS A 513 -5.81 -16.26 -33.43
CA LYS A 513 -7.15 -16.02 -32.90
C LYS A 513 -7.07 -15.68 -31.42
N THR A 514 -7.75 -14.61 -31.03
CA THR A 514 -7.81 -14.14 -29.65
C THR A 514 -9.15 -14.49 -29.00
N THR A 515 -9.11 -14.97 -27.76
CA THR A 515 -10.28 -15.06 -26.88
C THR A 515 -10.05 -14.34 -25.56
N LEU A 516 -11.11 -13.72 -25.03
CA LEU A 516 -11.09 -12.96 -23.78
C LEU A 516 -12.30 -13.32 -22.91
N ASN A 517 -12.05 -13.52 -21.61
CA ASN A 517 -13.10 -13.71 -20.60
C ASN A 517 -13.22 -12.51 -19.65
N LEU A 518 -14.27 -12.50 -18.82
CA LEU A 518 -14.50 -11.48 -17.79
C LEU A 518 -13.41 -11.36 -16.71
N ASN A 519 -12.65 -12.41 -16.46
CA ASN A 519 -11.51 -12.37 -15.53
C ASN A 519 -10.27 -11.75 -16.18
N GLY A 520 -10.37 -11.32 -17.44
CA GLY A 520 -9.31 -10.70 -18.22
C GLY A 520 -8.26 -11.67 -18.73
N ASP A 521 -8.52 -12.99 -18.67
CA ASP A 521 -7.62 -13.97 -19.26
C ASP A 521 -7.76 -13.90 -20.78
N LEU A 522 -6.67 -13.48 -21.41
CA LEU A 522 -6.56 -13.39 -22.85
C LEU A 522 -5.72 -14.56 -23.35
N GLU A 523 -6.31 -15.34 -24.26
CA GLU A 523 -5.66 -16.45 -24.94
C GLU A 523 -5.49 -16.13 -26.42
N TYR A 524 -4.26 -16.23 -26.94
CA TYR A 524 -3.95 -16.06 -28.36
C TYR A 524 -3.40 -17.36 -28.93
N ILE A 525 -4.12 -17.94 -29.89
CA ILE A 525 -3.77 -19.18 -30.58
C ILE A 525 -3.23 -18.85 -31.98
N PRO A 526 -1.95 -19.12 -32.28
CA PRO A 526 -1.37 -18.88 -33.60
C PRO A 526 -2.01 -19.76 -34.70
N ASN A 527 -2.23 -19.20 -35.88
CA ASN A 527 -2.68 -19.90 -37.08
C ASN A 527 -1.50 -20.48 -37.88
N GLY A 528 -0.65 -21.27 -37.21
CA GLY A 528 0.52 -21.93 -37.81
C GLY A 528 1.85 -21.52 -37.17
N ALA A 529 2.94 -22.03 -37.76
CA ALA A 529 4.31 -21.82 -37.29
C ALA A 529 5.00 -20.74 -38.14
N TRP A 530 4.76 -19.48 -37.83
CA TRP A 530 5.41 -18.33 -38.47
C TRP A 530 6.62 -17.87 -37.64
N HIS A 531 7.48 -17.05 -38.26
CA HIS A 531 8.62 -16.45 -37.58
C HIS A 531 8.48 -14.93 -37.54
N GLY A 532 8.82 -14.32 -36.40
CA GLY A 532 8.82 -12.87 -36.22
C GLY A 532 7.74 -12.43 -35.24
N ALA A 533 7.13 -11.27 -35.47
CA ALA A 533 6.08 -10.72 -34.63
C ALA A 533 4.69 -10.80 -35.31
N ASP A 534 3.64 -10.95 -34.51
CA ASP A 534 2.27 -10.55 -34.82
C ASP A 534 1.91 -9.34 -33.97
N ILE A 535 1.45 -8.26 -34.60
CA ILE A 535 1.17 -6.98 -33.94
C ILE A 535 -0.23 -6.51 -34.32
N PHE A 536 -1.10 -6.34 -33.33
CA PHE A 536 -2.47 -5.88 -33.53
C PHE A 536 -2.92 -5.00 -32.36
N GLU A 537 -4.02 -4.26 -32.55
CA GLU A 537 -4.62 -3.42 -31.51
C GLU A 537 -5.81 -4.17 -30.90
N LEU A 538 -5.77 -4.39 -29.59
CA LEU A 538 -6.86 -4.91 -28.79
C LEU A 538 -7.71 -3.73 -28.31
N GLN A 539 -9.02 -3.75 -28.58
CA GLN A 539 -9.95 -2.77 -28.04
C GLN A 539 -10.97 -3.47 -27.15
N VAL A 540 -11.15 -2.93 -25.95
CA VAL A 540 -12.12 -3.43 -24.97
C VAL A 540 -12.92 -2.30 -24.34
N VAL A 541 -14.14 -2.61 -23.92
CA VAL A 541 -15.02 -1.76 -23.15
C VAL A 541 -15.00 -2.21 -21.70
N THR A 542 -14.89 -1.25 -20.80
CA THR A 542 -14.87 -1.49 -19.36
C THR A 542 -16.09 -0.91 -18.68
N SER A 543 -16.25 -1.21 -17.39
CA SER A 543 -17.31 -0.70 -16.54
C SER A 543 -17.34 0.82 -16.45
N SER A 544 -16.19 1.49 -16.62
CA SER A 544 -16.08 2.95 -16.67
C SER A 544 -16.22 3.50 -18.10
N THR A 545 -15.45 2.97 -19.06
CA THR A 545 -15.36 3.56 -20.41
C THR A 545 -16.68 3.48 -21.18
N ARG A 546 -17.58 2.56 -20.83
CA ARG A 546 -18.92 2.45 -21.45
C ARG A 546 -19.75 3.74 -21.40
N TYR A 547 -19.48 4.62 -20.44
CA TYR A 547 -20.16 5.91 -20.28
C TYR A 547 -19.50 7.05 -21.03
N ASN A 548 -18.31 6.86 -21.60
CA ASN A 548 -17.64 7.90 -22.38
C ASN A 548 -18.37 8.07 -23.73
N PRO A 549 -18.96 9.25 -24.00
CA PRO A 549 -19.72 9.46 -25.23
C PRO A 549 -18.83 9.59 -26.47
N ALA A 550 -17.55 9.98 -26.31
CA ALA A 550 -16.62 10.19 -27.41
C ALA A 550 -15.98 8.87 -27.86
N ASN A 551 -15.52 8.05 -26.91
CA ASN A 551 -14.92 6.75 -27.20
C ASN A 551 -15.14 5.78 -26.03
N LYS A 552 -15.88 4.70 -26.29
CA LYS A 552 -16.18 3.67 -25.29
C LYS A 552 -15.07 2.63 -25.12
N TYR A 553 -14.12 2.59 -26.03
CA TYR A 553 -13.04 1.62 -26.03
C TYR A 553 -11.78 2.18 -25.39
N ILE A 554 -11.12 1.34 -24.60
CA ILE A 554 -9.70 1.48 -24.26
C ILE A 554 -8.90 0.49 -25.10
N SER A 555 -7.71 0.89 -25.53
CA SER A 555 -6.92 0.17 -26.53
C SER A 555 -5.54 -0.21 -25.99
N ALA A 556 -5.04 -1.37 -26.41
CA ALA A 556 -3.70 -1.87 -26.11
C ALA A 556 -3.03 -2.38 -27.40
N GLU A 557 -1.76 -2.05 -27.62
CA GLU A 557 -0.96 -2.74 -28.64
C GLU A 557 -0.60 -4.13 -28.10
N VAL A 558 -0.96 -5.17 -28.84
CA VAL A 558 -0.56 -6.54 -28.56
C VAL A 558 0.59 -6.92 -29.49
N ARG A 559 1.66 -7.48 -28.93
CA ARG A 559 2.79 -8.04 -29.67
C ARG A 559 3.05 -9.46 -29.25
N ILE A 560 2.82 -10.41 -30.14
CA ILE A 560 3.20 -11.82 -29.94
C ILE A 560 4.43 -12.10 -30.78
N TYR A 561 5.53 -12.54 -30.17
CA TYR A 561 6.72 -12.93 -30.91
C TYR A 561 6.79 -14.46 -30.99
N GLN A 562 6.96 -15.02 -32.19
CA GLN A 562 7.16 -16.44 -32.38
C GLN A 562 8.55 -16.72 -32.95
N GLU A 563 9.36 -17.44 -32.19
CA GLU A 563 10.71 -17.82 -32.57
C GLU A 563 10.94 -19.33 -32.42
N PRO A 564 11.34 -20.05 -33.50
CA PRO A 564 11.71 -21.46 -33.39
C PRO A 564 12.93 -21.64 -32.48
N ASP A 565 13.20 -22.88 -32.05
CA ASP A 565 14.43 -23.13 -31.28
C ASP A 565 15.66 -22.90 -32.16
N ASN A 566 16.57 -22.06 -31.66
CA ASN A 566 17.88 -21.86 -32.25
C ASN A 566 18.78 -23.05 -31.88
N ASP A 567 18.42 -24.26 -32.31
CA ASP A 567 19.34 -25.39 -32.37
C ASP A 567 20.26 -25.19 -33.58
N ILE A 568 21.18 -24.24 -33.47
CA ILE A 568 22.41 -24.31 -34.25
C ILE A 568 23.20 -25.46 -33.63
N ASP A 569 22.99 -26.67 -34.15
CA ASP A 569 23.95 -27.76 -33.96
C ASP A 569 25.32 -27.19 -34.29
N SER A 570 26.18 -27.07 -33.28
CA SER A 570 27.60 -26.88 -33.49
C SER A 570 28.07 -28.12 -34.25
N LYS A 571 28.00 -28.05 -35.58
CA LYS A 571 28.83 -28.85 -36.44
C LYS A 571 30.25 -28.35 -36.21
N SER A 572 30.83 -28.75 -35.08
CA SER A 572 32.26 -28.87 -34.97
C SER A 572 32.66 -29.64 -36.22
N VAL A 573 33.31 -28.94 -37.15
CA VAL A 573 33.98 -29.58 -38.25
C VAL A 573 34.90 -30.58 -37.55
N LYS A 574 34.60 -31.88 -37.67
CA LYS A 574 35.56 -32.92 -37.33
C LYS A 574 36.75 -32.63 -38.24
N THR A 575 37.70 -31.84 -37.76
CA THR A 575 39.07 -31.93 -38.21
C THR A 575 39.44 -33.37 -37.88
N SER A 576 39.23 -34.25 -38.86
CA SER A 576 39.90 -35.53 -38.86
C SER A 576 41.38 -35.16 -38.81
N GLY A 577 41.92 -35.17 -37.60
CA GLY A 577 43.34 -35.36 -37.34
C GLY A 577 43.68 -36.74 -37.88
N GLY A 578 43.63 -36.88 -39.21
CA GLY A 578 44.25 -37.95 -39.93
C GLY A 578 45.74 -37.84 -39.66
N ALA A 579 46.35 -38.99 -39.42
CA ALA A 579 47.72 -39.18 -38.99
C ALA A 579 48.83 -38.53 -39.87
N PHE A 580 48.50 -37.65 -40.82
CA PHE A 580 49.45 -36.96 -41.70
C PHE A 580 50.16 -35.76 -41.07
N GLY A 581 49.66 -35.19 -39.97
CA GLY A 581 50.31 -34.05 -39.29
C GLY A 581 51.61 -34.42 -38.57
N LEU A 582 51.67 -35.61 -37.95
CA LEU A 582 52.83 -36.05 -37.18
C LEU A 582 53.99 -36.51 -38.08
N TYR A 583 53.69 -37.19 -39.20
CA TYR A 583 54.70 -37.58 -40.19
C TYR A 583 55.29 -36.37 -40.93
N GLY A 584 54.48 -35.32 -41.18
CA GLY A 584 54.97 -34.06 -41.74
C GLY A 584 55.94 -33.32 -40.80
N LEU A 585 55.66 -33.32 -39.49
CA LEU A 585 56.53 -32.74 -38.47
C LEU A 585 57.85 -33.52 -38.31
N MET A 586 57.81 -34.86 -38.32
CA MET A 586 59.01 -35.71 -38.28
C MET A 586 59.89 -35.53 -39.54
N GLY A 587 59.26 -35.37 -40.71
CA GLY A 587 59.97 -35.03 -41.96
C GLY A 587 60.69 -33.69 -41.91
N LEU A 588 60.08 -32.67 -41.27
CA LEU A 588 60.70 -31.36 -41.07
C LEU A 588 61.91 -31.41 -40.12
N PHE A 589 61.82 -32.18 -39.02
CA PHE A 589 62.95 -32.37 -38.11
C PHE A 589 64.10 -33.18 -38.75
N GLY A 590 63.79 -34.16 -39.60
CA GLY A 590 64.79 -34.89 -40.39
C GLY A 590 65.55 -33.98 -41.37
N LEU A 591 64.86 -33.03 -42.00
CA LEU A 591 65.49 -32.04 -42.89
C LEU A 591 66.34 -31.00 -42.13
N ILE A 592 65.98 -30.66 -40.88
CA ILE A 592 66.81 -29.81 -40.01
C ILE A 592 68.07 -30.56 -39.55
N GLY A 593 67.98 -31.87 -39.30
CA GLY A 593 69.14 -32.73 -38.99
C GLY A 593 70.11 -32.88 -40.16
N LEU A 594 69.61 -33.08 -41.38
CA LEU A 594 70.44 -33.20 -42.59
C LEU A 594 71.12 -31.88 -43.00
N ARG A 595 70.56 -30.72 -42.62
CA ARG A 595 71.18 -29.41 -42.85
C ARG A 595 72.37 -29.13 -41.91
N ARG A 596 72.51 -29.87 -40.80
CA ARG A 596 73.66 -29.80 -39.88
C ARG A 596 74.77 -30.81 -40.17
N LEU A 597 74.60 -31.68 -41.18
CA LEU A 597 75.62 -32.66 -41.61
C LEU A 597 76.27 -32.34 -42.97
N LYS A 598 76.04 -31.12 -43.49
CA LYS A 598 76.82 -30.55 -44.59
C LYS A 598 77.22 -29.11 -44.29
N LYS A 599 78.01 -28.94 -43.23
CA LYS A 599 79.27 -28.19 -43.20
C LYS A 599 79.89 -28.30 -41.82
#